data_AF-A0AAW7NI86-F1
#
_entry.id   AF-A0AAW7NI86-F1
#
_cell.length_a   1.000
_cell.length_b   1.000
_cell.length_c   1.000
_cell.angle_alpha   90.00
_cell.angle_beta   90.00
_cell.angle_gamma   90.00
#
_symmetry.space_group_name_H-M   'P 1'
#
loop_
_entity.id
_entity.type
_entity.pdbx_description
1 polymer ?
#
loop_
_entity_poly.entity_id
_entity_poly.type
_entity_poly.pdbx_seq_one_letter_code
_entity_poly.pdbx_strand_id
1 'polypeptide(L)' 'MYHMKVYLTDKLGWERREEIEDWDLTKTFVMFRYVYHGGLDKKTTAKQRELAQKAIWRR' A
#
# COMPACT_ATOMS: atom_id res chain seq x y z
N MET A 1 -9.24 11.68 1.46
CA MET A 1 -8.40 11.16 0.34
C MET A 1 -7.10 11.93 0.18
N TYR A 2 -7.14 13.27 0.19
CA TYR A 2 -5.95 14.12 0.03
C TYR A 2 -4.77 13.69 0.94
N HIS A 3 -5.02 13.50 2.23
CA HIS A 3 -3.98 13.05 3.17
C HIS A 3 -3.36 11.68 2.84
N MET A 4 -4.12 10.73 2.27
CA MET A 4 -3.59 9.42 1.88
C MET A 4 -2.69 9.53 0.64
N LYS A 5 -3.11 10.32 -0.36
CA LYS A 5 -2.32 10.56 -1.57
C LYS A 5 -1.02 11.28 -1.22
N VAL A 6 -1.07 12.32 -0.39
CA VAL A 6 0.11 13.03 0.11
C VAL A 6 1.06 12.10 0.87
N TYR A 7 0.53 11.24 1.76
CA TYR A 7 1.35 10.24 2.47
C TYR A 7 2.02 9.24 1.51
N LEU A 8 1.29 8.80 0.49
CA LEU A 8 1.82 7.90 -0.53
C LEU A 8 2.90 8.59 -1.37
N THR A 9 2.72 9.86 -1.74
CA THR A 9 3.73 10.63 -2.48
C THR A 9 5.01 10.83 -1.66
N ASP A 10 4.89 11.11 -0.35
CA ASP A 10 6.05 11.20 0.56
C ASP A 10 6.82 9.87 0.65
N LYS A 11 6.10 8.74 0.72
CA LYS A 11 6.70 7.41 0.93
C LYS A 11 7.17 6.71 -0.35
N LEU A 12 6.50 6.94 -1.47
CA LEU A 12 6.81 6.31 -2.77
C LEU A 12 7.70 7.19 -3.66
N GLY A 13 7.86 8.46 -3.31
CA GLY A 13 8.65 9.42 -4.07
C GLY A 13 7.78 10.40 -4.86
N TRP A 14 8.27 11.65 -4.93
CA TRP A 14 7.60 12.76 -5.62
C TRP A 14 7.47 12.55 -7.13
N GLU A 15 8.37 11.77 -7.73
CA GLU A 15 8.36 11.41 -9.16
C GLU A 15 7.10 10.64 -9.58
N ARG A 16 6.43 9.97 -8.62
CA ARG A 16 5.19 9.21 -8.85
C ARG A 16 3.94 10.00 -8.50
N ARG A 17 4.07 11.29 -8.22
CA ARG A 17 2.94 12.12 -7.77
C ARG A 17 1.79 12.10 -8.77
N GLU A 18 2.07 12.34 -10.06
CA GLU A 18 1.03 12.35 -11.10
C GLU A 18 0.31 11.00 -11.18
N GLU A 19 1.05 9.90 -11.09
CA GLU A 19 0.49 8.55 -11.03
C GLU A 19 -0.42 8.35 -9.81
N ILE A 20 0.00 8.80 -8.62
CA ILE A 20 -0.78 8.69 -7.37
C ILE A 20 -2.01 9.60 -7.41
N GLU A 21 -1.92 10.77 -8.05
CA GLU A 21 -3.04 11.68 -8.23
C GLU A 21 -4.11 11.09 -9.17
N ASP A 22 -3.72 10.32 -10.18
CA ASP A 22 -4.63 9.58 -11.07
C ASP A 22 -5.30 8.37 -10.40
N TRP A 23 -4.76 7.86 -9.29
CA TRP A 23 -5.34 6.67 -8.65
C TRP A 23 -6.78 6.88 -8.18
N ASP A 24 -7.59 5.86 -8.49
CA ASP A 24 -8.91 5.71 -7.92
C ASP A 24 -8.86 5.49 -6.39
N LEU A 25 -10.04 5.57 -5.78
CA LEU A 25 -10.22 5.50 -4.33
C LEU A 25 -9.78 4.15 -3.74
N THR A 26 -10.08 3.07 -4.45
CA THR A 26 -9.77 1.69 -4.07
C THR A 26 -8.27 1.46 -4.08
N LYS A 27 -7.60 1.82 -5.18
CA LYS A 27 -6.15 1.71 -5.37
C LYS A 27 -5.40 2.58 -4.38
N THR A 28 -5.85 3.82 -4.17
CA THR A 28 -5.28 4.71 -3.14
C THR A 28 -5.35 4.07 -1.76
N PHE A 29 -6.51 3.50 -1.38
CA PHE A 29 -6.68 2.88 -0.08
C PHE A 29 -5.83 1.61 0.09
N VAL A 30 -5.80 0.74 -0.92
CA VAL A 30 -4.99 -0.50 -0.90
C VAL A 30 -3.51 -0.18 -0.78
N MET A 31 -3.01 0.76 -1.58
CA MET A 31 -1.61 1.17 -1.53
C MET A 31 -1.28 1.88 -0.23
N PHE A 32 -2.16 2.76 0.25
CA PHE A 32 -1.98 3.41 1.55
C PHE A 32 -1.87 2.38 2.67
N ARG A 33 -2.80 1.42 2.75
CA ARG A 33 -2.76 0.33 3.73
C ARG A 33 -1.47 -0.48 3.62
N TYR A 34 -1.05 -0.81 2.41
CA TYR A 34 0.18 -1.54 2.16
C TYR A 34 1.42 -0.79 2.68
N VAL A 35 1.58 0.47 2.28
CA VAL A 35 2.73 1.31 2.66
C VAL A 35 2.71 1.64 4.15
N TYR A 36 1.55 1.98 4.71
CA TYR A 36 1.36 2.30 6.12
C TYR A 36 1.73 1.14 7.05
N HIS A 37 1.40 -0.10 6.66
CA HIS A 37 1.79 -1.30 7.40
C HIS A 37 3.18 -1.83 7.01
N GLY A 38 4.05 -1.00 6.45
CA GLY A 38 5.45 -1.35 6.20
C GLY A 38 5.64 -2.32 5.04
N GLY A 39 4.71 -2.41 4.10
CA GLY A 39 4.82 -3.25 2.90
C GLY A 39 5.99 -2.88 1.98
N LEU A 40 6.61 -1.70 2.15
CA LEU A 40 7.86 -1.35 1.47
C LEU A 40 9.10 -1.99 2.11
N ASP A 41 8.99 -2.48 3.34
CA ASP A 41 10.04 -3.23 4.01
C ASP A 41 9.92 -4.71 3.66
N LYS A 42 10.98 -5.31 3.09
CA LYS A 42 11.01 -6.69 2.60
C LYS A 42 10.55 -7.71 3.65
N LYS A 43 10.72 -7.39 4.95
CA LYS A 43 10.29 -8.27 6.06
C LYS A 43 8.77 -8.27 6.27
N THR A 44 8.10 -7.15 6.00
CA THR A 44 6.66 -7.02 6.22
C THR A 44 5.85 -7.51 5.03
N THR A 45 6.36 -7.38 3.80
CA THR A 45 5.74 -7.97 2.60
C THR A 45 5.64 -9.50 2.69
N ALA A 46 6.71 -10.16 3.17
CA ALA A 46 6.71 -11.61 3.37
C ALA A 46 5.69 -12.04 4.44
N LYS A 47 5.60 -11.30 5.54
CA LYS A 47 4.65 -11.57 6.64
C LYS A 47 3.19 -11.33 6.23
N GLN A 48 2.92 -10.31 5.43
CA GLN A 48 1.59 -10.04 4.85
C GLN A 48 1.19 -11.11 3.82
N ARG A 49 2.13 -11.57 2.97
CA ARG A 49 1.91 -12.71 2.06
C ARG A 49 1.60 -13.99 2.82
N GLU A 50 2.30 -14.25 3.92
CA GLU A 50 2.07 -15.44 4.76
C GLU A 50 0.69 -15.37 5.45
N LEU A 51 0.29 -14.22 5.98
CA LEU A 51 -1.03 -14.01 6.57
C LEU A 51 -2.16 -14.14 5.54
N ALA A 52 -1.98 -13.57 4.35
CA ALA A 52 -2.94 -13.69 3.25
C ALA A 52 -3.08 -15.14 2.76
N GLN A 53 -1.98 -15.90 2.67
CA GLN A 53 -2.03 -17.32 2.34
C GLN A 53 -2.71 -18.12 3.45
N LYS A 54 -2.37 -17.91 4.72
CA LYS A 54 -3.04 -18.58 5.86
C LYS A 54 -4.54 -18.29 5.92
N ALA A 55 -4.98 -17.11 5.49
CA ALA A 55 -6.41 -16.77 5.43
C ALA A 55 -7.17 -17.55 4.35
N ILE A 56 -6.52 -17.91 3.24
CA ILE A 56 -7.13 -18.72 2.17
C ILE A 56 -7.29 -20.19 2.61
N TRP A 57 -6.32 -20.73 3.35
CA TRP A 57 -6.33 -22.13 3.82
C TRP A 57 -7.18 -22.39 5.07
N ARG A 58 -7.71 -21.35 5.72
CA ARG A 58 -8.68 -21.47 6.83
C ARG A 58 -10.14 -21.50 6.38
N ARG A 59 -10.40 -21.62 5.07
CA ARG A 59 -11.74 -21.68 4.49
C ARG A 59 -12.07 -23.10 4.04
#